data_AF-A0A7C6YKT9-F1
#
_entry.id   AF-A0A7C6YKT9-F1
#
_cell.length_a   1.000
_cell.length_b   1.000
_cell.length_c   1.000
_cell.angle_alpha   90.00
_cell.angle_beta   90.00
_cell.angle_gamma   90.00
#
_symmetry.space_group_name_H-M   'P 1'
#
loop_
_entity.id
_entity.type
_entity.pdbx_description
1 polymer ?
#
loop_
_entity_poly.entity_id
_entity_poly.type
_entity_poly.pdbx_seq_one_letter_code
_entity_poly.pdbx_strand_id
1 'polypeptide(L)'
;MSTSNINIRVDTKVKEQAEALFNELGLNMSSALNLFLRHSIRYGGIPFEVRLIQPNDETRSAIDDVNENRNLSKTFDRIPDLMNDLNA
;
A
#
# COMPACT_ATOMS: atom_id res chain seq x y z
N MET A 1 -3.41 -14.09 -33.01
CA MET A 1 -3.31 -12.82 -32.26
C MET A 1 -2.00 -12.16 -32.64
N SER A 2 -2.01 -10.86 -32.96
CA SER A 2 -0.78 -10.09 -33.17
C SER A 2 -0.09 -9.88 -31.83
N THR A 3 1.20 -10.15 -31.77
CA THR A 3 2.05 -9.87 -30.59
C THR A 3 2.83 -8.59 -30.83
N SER A 4 2.89 -7.72 -29.82
CA SER A 4 3.70 -6.50 -29.85
C SER A 4 4.79 -6.59 -28.78
N ASN A 5 6.01 -6.19 -29.13
CA ASN A 5 7.11 -6.15 -28.18
C ASN A 5 7.09 -4.84 -27.39
N ILE A 6 7.37 -4.93 -26.09
CA ILE A 6 7.54 -3.77 -25.20
C ILE A 6 8.99 -3.76 -24.72
N ASN A 7 9.68 -2.63 -24.89
CA ASN A 7 11.03 -2.41 -24.37
C ASN A 7 10.95 -1.40 -23.21
N ILE A 8 11.44 -1.79 -22.03
CA ILE A 8 11.36 -0.99 -20.80
C ILE A 8 12.76 -0.89 -20.20
N ARG A 9 13.17 0.33 -19.83
CA ARG A 9 14.36 0.52 -18.99
C ARG A 9 13.96 0.45 -17.53
N VAL A 10 14.70 -0.34 -16.76
CA VAL A 10 14.50 -0.54 -15.33
C VAL A 10 15.86 -0.51 -14.65
N ASP A 11 15.90 -0.05 -13.40
CA ASP A 11 17.09 -0.14 -12.57
C ASP A 11 17.49 -1.61 -12.38
N THR A 12 18.80 -1.89 -12.42
CA THR A 12 19.33 -3.25 -12.33
C THR A 12 18.95 -3.94 -11.03
N LYS A 13 19.02 -3.24 -9.89
CA LYS A 13 18.68 -3.83 -8.58
C LYS A 13 17.19 -4.11 -8.48
N VAL A 14 16.35 -3.20 -8.98
CA VAL A 14 14.90 -3.39 -9.02
C VAL A 14 14.54 -4.60 -9.88
N LYS A 15 15.19 -4.77 -11.02
CA LYS A 15 15.00 -5.94 -11.89
C LYS A 15 15.34 -7.24 -11.15
N GLU A 16 16.51 -7.32 -10.52
CA GLU A 16 16.98 -8.51 -9.81
C GLU A 16 16.02 -8.88 -8.66
N GLN A 17 15.56 -7.91 -7.89
CA GLN A 17 14.60 -8.12 -6.79
C GLN A 17 13.25 -8.63 -7.31
N ALA A 18 12.72 -8.00 -8.36
CA ALA A 18 11.45 -8.41 -8.95
C ALA A 18 11.55 -9.82 -9.56
N GLU A 19 12.67 -10.15 -10.19
CA GLU A 19 12.90 -11.47 -10.79
C GLU A 19 12.97 -12.56 -9.72
N ALA A 20 13.67 -12.31 -8.61
CA ALA A 20 13.69 -13.24 -7.46
C ALA A 20 12.28 -13.46 -6.90
N LEU A 21 11.53 -12.37 -6.65
CA LEU A 21 10.16 -12.43 -6.15
C LEU A 21 9.23 -13.24 -7.07
N PHE A 22 9.23 -12.93 -8.37
CA PHE A 22 8.32 -13.62 -9.30
C PHE A 22 8.71 -15.09 -9.46
N ASN A 23 9.99 -15.43 -9.46
CA ASN A 23 10.44 -16.82 -9.52
C ASN A 23 9.98 -17.62 -8.29
N GLU A 24 10.00 -17.03 -7.10
CA GLU A 24 9.45 -17.66 -5.88
C GLU A 24 7.93 -17.92 -6.00
N LEU A 25 7.22 -17.03 -6.71
CA LEU A 25 5.80 -17.17 -7.04
C LEU A 25 5.54 -18.10 -8.26
N GLY A 26 6.58 -18.70 -8.86
CA GLY A 26 6.45 -19.56 -10.04
C GLY A 26 6.16 -18.81 -11.35
N LEU A 27 6.48 -17.52 -11.42
CA LEU A 27 6.24 -16.63 -12.56
C LEU A 27 7.56 -16.09 -13.11
N ASN A 28 7.65 -15.95 -14.44
CA ASN A 28 8.70 -15.15 -15.05
C ASN A 28 8.27 -13.68 -15.18
N MET A 29 9.25 -12.80 -15.42
CA MET A 29 9.02 -11.34 -15.54
C MET A 29 7.96 -10.99 -16.59
N SER A 30 7.97 -11.66 -17.76
CA SER A 30 7.00 -11.41 -18.83
C SER A 30 5.58 -11.82 -18.45
N SER A 31 5.43 -12.89 -17.67
CA SER A 31 4.13 -13.35 -17.18
C SER A 31 3.56 -12.40 -16.14
N ALA A 32 4.40 -11.94 -15.20
CA ALA A 32 4.03 -10.94 -14.21
C ALA A 32 3.61 -9.61 -14.86
N LEU A 33 4.35 -9.13 -15.85
CA LEU A 33 4.00 -7.90 -16.57
C LEU A 33 2.69 -8.05 -17.37
N ASN A 34 2.49 -9.20 -18.04
CA ASN A 34 1.23 -9.48 -18.72
C ASN A 34 0.04 -9.56 -17.74
N LEU A 35 0.24 -10.13 -16.56
CA LEU A 35 -0.77 -10.17 -15.50
C LEU A 35 -1.13 -8.75 -15.06
N PHE A 36 -0.13 -7.90 -14.78
CA PHE A 36 -0.34 -6.51 -14.41
C PHE A 36 -1.17 -5.77 -15.47
N LEU A 37 -0.78 -5.85 -16.75
CA LEU A 37 -1.51 -5.18 -17.84
C LEU A 37 -2.97 -5.62 -17.93
N ARG A 38 -3.23 -6.94 -17.84
CA ARG A 38 -4.60 -7.48 -17.86
C ARG A 38 -5.40 -7.05 -16.63
N HIS A 39 -4.74 -6.97 -15.47
CA HIS A 39 -5.40 -6.54 -14.25
C HIS A 39 -5.78 -5.05 -14.32
N SER A 40 -4.87 -4.20 -14.78
CA SER A 40 -5.12 -2.77 -14.98
C SER A 40 -6.28 -2.52 -15.94
N ILE A 41 -6.35 -3.27 -17.05
CA ILE A 41 -7.46 -3.18 -18.01
C ILE A 41 -8.79 -3.56 -17.34
N ARG A 42 -8.81 -4.66 -16.58
CA ARG A 42 -10.03 -5.12 -15.88
C ARG A 42 -10.48 -4.14 -14.80
N TYR A 43 -9.53 -3.54 -14.09
CA TYR A 43 -9.79 -2.59 -13.01
C TYR A 43 -10.19 -1.20 -13.53
N GLY A 44 -9.80 -0.86 -14.78
CA GLY A 44 -10.02 0.47 -15.35
C GLY A 44 -9.05 1.54 -14.83
N GLY A 45 -7.87 1.12 -14.33
CA GLY A 45 -6.90 2.01 -13.71
C GLY A 45 -5.66 1.26 -13.21
N ILE A 46 -4.88 1.89 -12.35
CA ILE A 46 -3.74 1.21 -11.69
C ILE A 46 -4.30 0.27 -10.61
N PRO A 47 -4.01 -1.04 -10.65
CA PRO A 47 -4.62 -2.06 -9.79
C PRO A 47 -3.93 -2.13 -8.42
N PHE A 48 -3.58 -0.97 -7.87
CA PHE A 48 -3.09 -0.78 -6.52
C PHE A 48 -3.34 0.68 -6.11
N GLU A 49 -3.33 0.92 -4.82
CA GLU A 49 -3.57 2.25 -4.26
C GLU A 49 -2.39 3.18 -4.57
N VAL A 50 -2.64 4.23 -5.36
CA VAL A 50 -1.62 5.23 -5.72
C VAL A 50 -1.71 6.39 -4.75
N ARG A 51 -1.11 6.24 -3.59
CA ARG A 51 -1.04 7.29 -2.56
C ARG A 51 0.38 7.41 -2.03
N LEU A 52 0.79 8.63 -1.69
CA LEU A 52 1.94 8.81 -0.82
C LEU A 52 1.56 8.23 0.53
N ILE A 53 2.32 7.26 1.03
CA ILE A 53 2.16 6.71 2.39
C ILE A 53 2.68 7.75 3.38
N GLN A 54 2.01 8.90 3.42
CA GLN A 54 2.21 9.94 4.40
C GLN A 54 0.85 10.20 5.00
N PRO A 55 0.68 10.02 6.32
CA PRO A 55 -0.50 10.50 7.01
C PRO A 55 -0.70 11.98 6.65
N ASN A 56 -1.96 12.38 6.45
CA ASN A 56 -2.28 13.79 6.31
C ASN A 56 -1.86 14.55 7.58
N ASP A 57 -1.80 15.87 7.52
CA ASP A 57 -1.27 16.70 8.62
C ASP A 57 -2.04 16.45 9.94
N GLU A 58 -3.34 16.22 9.86
CA GLU A 58 -4.19 15.88 11.01
C GLU A 58 -3.79 14.54 11.65
N THR A 59 -3.65 13.48 10.85
CA THR A 59 -3.25 12.15 11.35
C THR A 59 -1.83 12.18 11.89
N ARG A 60 -0.94 12.96 11.27
CA ARG A 60 0.43 13.17 11.77
C ARG A 60 0.42 13.87 13.12
N SER A 61 -0.33 14.96 13.26
CA SER A 61 -0.47 15.68 14.53
C SER A 61 -1.04 14.78 15.62
N ALA A 62 -2.04 13.94 15.30
CA ALA A 62 -2.60 13.00 16.27
C ALA A 62 -1.59 11.93 16.72
N ILE A 63 -0.75 11.44 15.80
CA ILE A 63 0.34 10.51 16.13
C ILE A 63 1.39 11.19 17.02
N ASP A 64 1.78 12.43 16.69
CA ASP A 64 2.77 13.20 17.46
C ASP A 64 2.25 13.53 18.86
N ASP A 65 0.97 13.88 19.00
CA ASP A 65 0.30 14.11 20.28
C ASP A 65 0.33 12.87 21.18
N VAL A 66 0.13 11.67 20.62
CA VAL A 66 0.28 10.40 21.35
C VAL A 66 1.74 10.15 21.78
N ASN A 67 2.69 10.31 20.87
CA ASN A 67 4.11 10.07 21.15
C ASN A 67 4.67 11.04 22.20
N GLU A 68 4.20 12.28 22.18
CA GLU A 68 4.65 13.36 23.07
C GLU A 68 3.78 13.52 24.33
N ASN A 69 2.78 12.65 24.52
CA ASN A 69 1.82 12.67 25.64
C ASN A 69 1.11 14.02 25.81
N ARG A 70 0.64 14.61 24.72
CA ARG A 70 -0.11 15.87 24.70
C ARG A 70 -1.47 15.68 24.04
N ASN A 71 -2.43 16.54 24.37
CA ASN A 71 -3.78 16.53 23.78
C ASN A 71 -4.49 15.16 23.82
N LEU A 72 -4.09 14.28 24.74
CA LEU A 72 -4.72 12.98 24.93
C LEU A 72 -5.98 13.11 25.78
N SER A 73 -7.00 12.30 25.44
CA SER A 73 -8.15 12.11 26.32
C SER A 73 -7.74 11.33 27.58
N LYS A 74 -8.66 11.26 28.54
CA LYS A 74 -8.50 10.43 29.74
C LYS A 74 -8.34 8.95 29.36
N THR A 75 -7.66 8.19 30.22
CA THR A 75 -7.57 6.73 30.11
C THR A 75 -8.83 6.08 30.67
N PHE A 76 -9.14 4.87 30.19
CA PHE A 76 -10.29 4.09 30.64
C PHE A 76 -9.86 2.69 31.04
N ASP A 77 -10.40 2.19 32.16
CA ASP A 77 -10.12 0.84 32.65
C ASP A 77 -11.07 -0.22 32.05
N ARG A 78 -12.19 0.21 31.45
CA ARG A 78 -13.21 -0.68 30.90
C ARG A 78 -13.74 -0.17 29.56
N ILE A 79 -13.97 -1.10 28.63
CA ILE A 79 -14.52 -0.82 27.29
C ILE A 79 -15.88 -0.09 27.33
N PRO A 80 -16.84 -0.43 28.22
CA PRO A 80 -18.11 0.29 28.26
C PRO A 80 -17.94 1.79 28.56
N ASP A 81 -17.00 2.14 29.42
CA ASP A 81 -16.74 3.54 29.79
C ASP A 81 -16.11 4.32 28.62
N LEU A 82 -15.23 3.67 27.86
CA LEU A 82 -14.67 4.21 26.62
C LEU A 82 -15.75 4.45 25.56
N MET A 83 -16.62 3.47 25.32
CA MET A 83 -17.66 3.56 24.29
C MET A 83 -18.69 4.65 24.61
N ASN A 84 -19.08 4.75 25.89
CA ASN A 84 -19.95 5.83 26.37
C ASN A 84 -19.33 7.23 26.12
N ASP A 85 -18.02 7.39 26.31
CA ASP A 85 -17.33 8.67 26.06
C ASP A 85 -17.21 9.01 24.57
N LEU A 86 -17.07 7.98 23.72
CA LEU A 86 -17.04 8.12 22.26
C LEU A 86 -18.42 8.37 21.62
N ASN A 87 -19.49 8.40 22.43
CA ASN A 87 -20.89 8.40 21.96
C ASN A 87 -21.18 7.27 20.96
N ALA A 88 -20.59 6.09 21.20
CA ALA A 88 -20.63 4.92 20.31
C ALA A 88 -21.36 3.72 20.94
#